data_AF-A0A2W5S2G7-F1
#
_entry.id   AF-A0A2W5S2G7-F1
#
_cell.length_a   1.000
_cell.length_b   1.000
_cell.length_c   1.000
_cell.angle_alpha   90.00
_cell.angle_beta   90.00
_cell.angle_gamma   90.00
#
_symmetry.space_group_name_H-M   'P 1'
#
loop_
_entity.id
_entity.type
_entity.pdbx_description
1 polymer ?
#
loop_
_entity_poly.entity_id
_entity_poly.type
_entity_poly.pdbx_seq_one_letter_code
_entity_poly.pdbx_strand_id
1 'polypeptide(L)' 'MATRHLSQIELAARWNISHRTLERWRWTGEGPKFIKLGGRVIYRLEDVEAFEAEQIRGVDHEPHRPMSA' A
#
# COMPACT_ATOMS: atom_id res chain seq x y z
N MET A 1 3.56 -2.84 23.60
CA MET A 1 2.55 -2.79 22.52
C MET A 1 3.09 -3.58 21.35
N ALA A 2 2.36 -4.58 20.85
CA ALA A 2 2.89 -5.52 19.86
C ALA A 2 2.96 -4.85 18.49
N THR A 3 4.15 -4.46 18.04
CA THR A 3 4.37 -3.92 16.69
C THR A 3 4.05 -5.02 15.68
N ARG A 4 2.86 -4.95 15.07
CA ARG A 4 2.43 -5.90 14.04
C ARG A 4 3.07 -5.49 12.72
N HIS A 5 3.88 -6.39 12.20
CA HIS A 5 4.58 -6.26 10.94
C HIS A 5 3.82 -7.07 9.90
N LEU A 6 3.40 -6.43 8.82
CA LEU A 6 2.67 -7.03 7.70
C LEU A 6 3.63 -7.17 6.52
N SER A 7 3.74 -8.36 5.95
CA SER A 7 4.35 -8.51 4.64
C SER A 7 3.49 -7.88 3.55
N GLN A 8 4.07 -7.69 2.36
CA GLN A 8 3.32 -7.25 1.17
C GLN A 8 2.09 -8.12 0.90
N ILE A 9 2.19 -9.44 1.12
CA ILE A 9 1.10 -10.39 0.90
C ILE A 9 -0.01 -10.17 1.93
N GLU A 10 0.35 -10.00 3.20
CA GLU A 10 -0.62 -9.76 4.27
C GLU A 10 -1.32 -8.41 4.13
N LEU A 11 -0.57 -7.37 3.74
CA LEU A 11 -1.15 -6.05 3.46
C LEU A 11 -2.12 -6.11 2.28
N ALA A 12 -1.74 -6.80 1.21
CA ALA A 12 -2.60 -6.99 0.06
C ALA A 12 -3.87 -7.78 0.40
N ALA A 13 -3.76 -8.84 1.21
CA ALA A 13 -4.89 -9.61 1.67
C ALA A 13 -5.84 -8.77 2.54
N ARG A 14 -5.29 -7.94 3.45
CA ARG A 14 -6.07 -7.01 4.29
C ARG A 14 -6.88 -6.02 3.48
N TRP A 15 -6.26 -5.40 2.48
CA TRP A 15 -6.90 -4.43 1.60
C TRP A 15 -7.70 -5.05 0.46
N ASN A 16 -7.69 -6.39 0.36
CA ASN A 16 -8.31 -7.14 -0.73
C ASN A 16 -7.85 -6.66 -2.13
N ILE A 17 -6.59 -6.21 -2.23
CA ILE A 17 -5.98 -5.75 -3.48
C ILE A 17 -4.98 -6.78 -3.99
N SER A 18 -4.69 -6.72 -5.30
CA SER A 18 -3.64 -7.54 -5.88
C SER A 18 -2.26 -7.07 -5.41
N HIS A 19 -1.35 -8.01 -5.18
CA HIS A 19 0.04 -7.71 -4.80
C HIS A 19 0.72 -6.84 -5.86
N ARG A 20 0.28 -6.96 -7.12
CA ARG A 20 0.68 -6.13 -8.27
C ARG A 20 0.37 -4.66 -8.10
N THR A 21 -0.73 -4.32 -7.42
CA THR A 21 -1.07 -2.93 -7.07
C THR A 21 -0.03 -2.38 -6.09
N LEU A 22 0.35 -3.17 -5.08
CA LEU A 22 1.45 -2.79 -4.18
C LEU A 22 2.81 -2.71 -4.89
N GLU A 23 3.04 -3.55 -5.90
CA GLU A 23 4.23 -3.41 -6.76
C GLU A 23 4.19 -2.07 -7.50
N ARG A 24 3.08 -1.72 -8.17
CA ARG A 24 2.93 -0.43 -8.87
C ARG A 24 3.16 0.76 -7.94
N TRP A 25 2.55 0.72 -6.77
CA TRP A 25 2.69 1.71 -5.69
C TRP A 25 4.13 1.94 -5.26
N ARG A 26 4.96 0.89 -5.19
CA ARG A 26 6.40 1.05 -4.94
C ARG A 26 7.14 1.80 -6.05
N TRP A 27 6.71 1.63 -7.29
CA TRP A 27 7.34 2.30 -8.44
C TRP A 27 6.90 3.75 -8.55
N THR A 28 5.63 4.04 -8.28
CA THR A 28 5.11 5.42 -8.29
C THR A 28 5.43 6.20 -7.03
N GLY A 29 5.85 5.51 -5.96
CA GLY A 29 6.11 6.12 -4.65
C GLY A 29 4.83 6.43 -3.86
N GLU A 30 3.69 5.93 -4.33
CA GLU A 30 2.40 6.06 -3.66
C GLU A 30 2.19 4.84 -2.75
N GLY A 31 2.10 5.01 -1.44
CA GLY A 31 1.82 3.89 -0.54
C GLY A 31 2.35 4.09 0.88
N PRO A 32 2.01 3.16 1.80
CA PRO A 32 2.48 3.21 3.17
C PRO A 32 3.97 2.97 3.25
N LYS A 33 4.61 3.53 4.29
CA LYS A 33 6.03 3.33 4.53
C LYS A 33 6.34 1.85 4.70
N PHE A 34 7.44 1.44 4.07
CA PHE A 34 7.91 0.07 4.11
C PHE A 34 9.35 -0.01 4.61
N ILE A 35 9.65 -1.11 5.25
CA ILE A 35 10.96 -1.46 5.77
C ILE A 35 11.50 -2.61 4.92
N LYS A 36 12.69 -2.43 4.35
CA LYS A 36 13.39 -3.48 3.61
C LYS A 36 14.32 -4.22 4.56
N LEU A 37 14.02 -5.49 4.82
CA LEU A 37 14.79 -6.36 5.70
C LEU A 37 15.25 -7.60 4.92
N GLY A 38 16.55 -7.70 4.62
CA GLY A 38 17.15 -8.90 4.03
C GLY A 38 16.51 -9.38 2.72
N GLY A 39 15.97 -8.47 1.90
CA GLY A 39 15.28 -8.80 0.64
C GLY A 39 13.77 -8.97 0.77
N ARG A 40 13.21 -8.95 1.98
CA ARG A 40 11.76 -8.83 2.21
C ARG A 40 11.36 -7.39 2.47
N VAL A 41 10.14 -7.07 2.08
CA VAL A 41 9.54 -5.78 2.36
C VAL A 41 8.40 -5.98 3.34
N ILE A 42 8.47 -5.23 4.43
CA ILE A 42 7.61 -5.34 5.59
C ILE A 42 7.01 -3.96 5.86
N TYR A 43 5.72 -3.93 6.11
CA TYR A 43 4.95 -2.74 6.46
C TYR A 43 4.63 -2.80 7.94
N ARG A 44 4.83 -1.71 8.67
CA ARG A 44 4.35 -1.65 10.05
C ARG A 44 2.87 -1.29 10.02
N LEU A 45 2.09 -1.94 10.86
CA LEU A 45 0.66 -1.66 10.96
C LEU A 45 0.41 -0.17 11.26
N GLU A 46 1.24 0.45 12.11
CA GLU A 46 1.16 1.88 12.42
C GLU A 46 1.31 2.80 11.19
N ASP A 47 2.22 2.48 10.27
CA ASP A 47 2.45 3.26 9.05
C ASP A 47 1.31 3.04 8.05
N VAL A 48 0.77 1.82 8.01
CA VAL A 48 -0.39 1.46 7.18
C VAL A 48 -1.60 2.25 7.65
N GLU A 49 -1.89 2.25 8.96
CA GLU A 49 -3.02 2.99 9.53
C GLU A 49 -2.85 4.50 9.37
N ALA A 50 -1.63 5.02 9.55
CA ALA A 50 -1.34 6.43 9.29
C ALA A 50 -1.56 6.81 7.82
N PHE A 51 -1.15 5.93 6.89
CA PHE A 51 -1.40 6.10 5.46
C PHE A 51 -2.90 6.02 5.13
N GLU A 52 -3.63 5.06 5.69
CA GLU A 52 -5.09 4.95 5.56
C GLU A 52 -5.78 6.24 6.03
N ALA A 53 -5.35 6.79 7.17
CA ALA A 53 -5.87 8.04 7.72
C ALA A 53 -5.54 9.26 6.84
N GLU A 54 -4.36 9.30 6.24
CA GLU A 54 -3.96 10.37 5.31
C GLU A 54 -4.71 10.27 3.97
N GLN A 55 -4.92 9.05 3.45
CA GLN A 55 -5.68 8.77 2.23
C GLN A 55 -7.19 8.92 2.41
N ILE A 56 -7.71 8.86 3.64
CA ILE A 56 -9.12 9.18 3.96
C ILE A 56 -9.48 10.65 3.64
N ARG A 57 -8.53 11.48 3.21
CA ARG A 57 -8.80 12.81 2.64
C ARG A 57 -9.30 12.72 1.19
N GLY A 58 -10.58 12.40 1.05
CA GLY A 58 -11.37 12.66 -0.16
C GLY A 58 -10.91 11.84 -1.36
N VAL A 59 -11.77 10.92 -1.79
CA VAL A 59 -11.64 10.19 -3.05
C VAL A 59 -11.51 11.18 -4.22
N ASP A 60 -10.29 11.61 -4.54
CA ASP A 60 -9.89 11.98 -5.90
C ASP A 60 -9.43 10.68 -6.57
N HIS A 61 -10.40 9.78 -6.77
CA HIS A 61 -10.22 8.70 -7.72
C HIS A 61 -10.18 9.37 -9.08
N GLU A 62 -9.00 9.80 -9.54
CA GLU A 62 -8.82 10.08 -10.94
C GLU A 62 -9.12 8.78 -11.70
N PRO A 63 -10.23 8.69 -12.45
CA PRO A 63 -10.56 7.49 -13.17
C PRO A 63 -9.51 7.35 -14.27
N HIS A 64 -8.77 6.25 -14.23
CA HIS A 64 -7.75 5.93 -15.23
C HIS A 64 -8.41 5.86 -16.61
N ARG A 65 -8.27 6.98 -17.33
CA ARG A 65 -8.26 7.23 -18.78
C ARG A 65 -8.85 6.10 -19.67
N PRO A 66 -9.87 6.37 -20.50
CA PRO A 66 -10.34 5.39 -21.48
C PRO A 66 -9.20 5.03 -22.43
N MET A 67 -8.94 3.72 -22.60
CA MET A 67 -8.03 3.22 -23.63
C MET A 67 -8.53 3.72 -25.00
N SER A 68 -7.67 4.48 -25.67
CA SER A 68 -7.89 4.96 -27.04
C SER A 68 -8.06 3.78 -27.99
N ALA A 69 -9.10 3.84 -28.82
CA ALA A 69 -9.27 3.05 -30.05
C ALA A 69 -8.91 3.91 -31.27
#